data_AF-A0A834GH93-F1
#
_entry.id   AF-A0A834GH93-F1
#
_cell.length_a   1.000
_cell.length_b   1.000
_cell.length_c   1.000
_cell.angle_alpha   90.00
_cell.angle_beta   90.00
_cell.angle_gamma   90.00
#
_symmetry.space_group_name_H-M   'P 1'
#
loop_
_entity.id
_entity.type
_entity.pdbx_description
1 polymer ?
#
loop_
_entity_poly.entity_id
_entity_poly.type
_entity_poly.pdbx_seq_one_letter_code
_entity_poly.pdbx_strand_id
1 'polypeptide(L)'
;METGHRSTGKMGSWPMPFPPTNGRFHYNGDYSFTVNPVAGSFHLETVALHEIGHLLGLAHSNVQEAIMWPGIPAATIKGLNDDDIQGIKTLYV
;
A
#
# COMPACT_ATOMS: atom_id res chain seq x y z
N MET A 1 -12.06 22.63 -17.41
CA MET A 1 -10.58 22.48 -17.35
C MET A 1 -10.24 22.34 -15.88
N GLU A 2 -10.30 21.11 -15.37
CA GLU A 2 -10.19 20.82 -13.94
C GLU A 2 -8.85 20.14 -13.68
N THR A 3 -8.18 20.60 -12.63
CA THR A 3 -6.76 20.39 -12.35
C THR A 3 -6.41 18.92 -12.18
N GLY A 4 -5.72 18.35 -13.18
CA GLY A 4 -5.14 17.02 -13.14
C GLY A 4 -4.08 16.90 -12.05
N HIS A 5 -4.48 16.41 -10.88
CA HIS A 5 -3.54 15.85 -9.91
C HIS A 5 -3.07 14.51 -10.46
N ARG A 6 -1.89 14.52 -11.06
CA ARG A 6 -1.15 13.30 -11.40
C ARG A 6 -0.98 12.51 -10.11
N SER A 7 -1.69 11.39 -9.97
CA SER A 7 -1.40 10.40 -8.92
C SER A 7 0.05 9.99 -9.09
N THR A 8 0.87 10.31 -8.09
CA THR A 8 2.31 10.21 -8.19
C THR A 8 2.73 8.75 -8.42
N GLY A 9 3.32 8.48 -9.59
CA GLY A 9 4.03 7.25 -9.93
C GLY A 9 5.36 7.06 -9.17
N LYS A 10 5.35 7.30 -7.86
CA LYS A 10 6.38 6.91 -6.89
C LYS A 10 5.67 6.60 -5.57
N MET A 11 5.90 5.42 -5.00
CA MET A 11 5.44 5.04 -3.66
C MET A 11 6.09 5.98 -2.63
N GLY A 12 5.46 7.11 -2.38
CA GLY A 12 5.98 8.21 -1.58
C GLY A 12 5.54 8.10 -0.13
N SER A 13 6.06 7.13 0.60
CA SER A 13 5.87 7.01 2.05
C SER A 13 6.85 7.95 2.76
N TRP A 14 6.44 9.19 2.97
CA TRP A 14 7.07 10.03 4.00
C TRP A 14 6.60 9.49 5.35
N PRO A 15 7.49 9.28 6.34
CA PRO A 15 7.07 8.85 7.66
C PRO A 15 6.22 9.96 8.29
N MET A 16 4.90 9.80 8.23
CA MET A 16 3.97 10.67 8.91
C MET A 16 3.78 10.12 10.33
N PRO A 17 4.06 10.91 11.38
CA PRO A 17 3.91 10.45 12.77
C PRO A 17 2.45 10.14 13.16
N PHE A 18 1.49 10.43 12.28
CA PHE A 18 0.06 10.17 12.45
C PHE A 18 -0.55 9.70 11.12
N PRO A 19 -1.61 8.86 11.15
CA PRO A 19 -2.36 8.51 9.95
C PRO A 19 -2.92 9.77 9.25
N PRO A 20 -3.11 9.73 7.92
CA PRO A 20 -3.62 10.87 7.19
C PRO A 20 -5.00 11.27 7.71
N THR A 21 -5.24 12.57 7.89
CA THR A 21 -6.57 13.10 8.32
C THR A 21 -7.67 12.88 7.28
N ASN A 22 -7.28 12.54 6.05
CA ASN A 22 -8.16 12.20 4.96
C ASN A 22 -7.82 10.78 4.47
N GLY A 23 -8.69 9.81 4.77
CA GLY A 23 -8.49 8.38 4.49
C GLY A 23 -8.65 7.97 3.02
N ARG A 24 -8.24 8.80 2.06
CA ARG A 24 -8.31 8.48 0.62
C ARG A 24 -6.98 7.97 0.12
N PHE A 25 -7.01 6.85 -0.61
CA PHE A 25 -5.92 6.43 -1.48
C PHE A 25 -6.47 6.27 -2.91
N HIS A 26 -5.60 6.43 -3.91
CA HIS A 26 -5.95 6.27 -5.32
C HIS A 26 -4.94 5.36 -6.02
N TYR A 27 -5.40 4.56 -6.98
CA TYR A 27 -4.51 3.83 -7.89
C TYR A 27 -3.97 4.75 -8.98
N ASN A 28 -2.72 4.54 -9.38
CA ASN A 28 -2.16 5.21 -10.55
C ASN A 28 -2.71 4.57 -11.84
N GLY A 29 -3.47 5.34 -12.62
CA GLY A 29 -4.07 4.89 -13.88
C GLY A 29 -3.09 4.50 -15.00
N ASP A 30 -1.79 4.79 -14.83
CA ASP A 30 -0.75 4.36 -15.76
C ASP A 30 -0.39 2.86 -15.62
N TYR A 31 -0.84 2.19 -14.55
CA TYR A 31 -0.56 0.77 -14.32
C TYR A 31 -1.80 -0.10 -14.53
N SER A 32 -1.56 -1.34 -14.94
CA SER A 32 -2.58 -2.38 -15.00
C SER A 32 -2.76 -3.04 -13.63
N PHE A 33 -4.02 -3.18 -13.20
CA PHE A 33 -4.40 -3.88 -11.98
C PHE A 33 -5.32 -5.04 -12.29
N THR A 34 -5.08 -6.18 -11.66
CA THR A 34 -5.85 -7.41 -11.87
C THR A 34 -6.11 -8.12 -10.55
N VAL A 35 -7.21 -8.86 -10.48
CA VAL A 35 -7.53 -9.74 -9.32
C VAL A 35 -6.83 -11.10 -9.39
N ASN A 36 -6.16 -11.38 -10.51
CA ASN A 36 -5.31 -12.54 -10.70
C ASN A 36 -3.85 -12.09 -10.85
N PRO A 37 -2.86 -12.92 -10.50
CA PRO A 37 -1.45 -12.58 -10.68
C PRO A 37 -1.09 -12.72 -12.16
N VAL A 38 -1.14 -11.61 -12.89
CA VAL A 38 -0.82 -11.54 -14.32
C VAL A 38 0.49 -10.81 -14.51
N ALA A 39 1.41 -11.38 -15.30
CA ALA A 39 2.68 -10.74 -15.63
C ALA A 39 2.47 -9.33 -16.18
N GLY A 40 3.25 -8.37 -15.69
CA GLY A 40 3.13 -6.96 -16.09
C GLY A 40 1.93 -6.21 -15.49
N SER A 41 1.13 -6.84 -14.62
CA SER A 41 0.05 -6.19 -13.87
C SER A 41 0.30 -6.31 -12.37
N PHE A 42 -0.17 -5.33 -11.60
CA PHE A 42 -0.18 -5.40 -10.14
C PHE A 42 -1.43 -6.15 -9.66
N HIS A 43 -1.26 -6.93 -8.60
CA HIS A 43 -2.39 -7.55 -7.93
C HIS A 43 -3.16 -6.49 -7.13
N LEU A 44 -4.43 -6.29 -7.49
CA LEU A 44 -5.26 -5.19 -6.97
C LEU A 44 -5.35 -5.22 -5.44
N GLU A 45 -5.69 -6.38 -4.86
CA GLU A 45 -5.90 -6.52 -3.41
C GLU A 45 -4.60 -6.35 -2.62
N THR A 46 -3.47 -6.82 -3.14
CA THR A 46 -2.17 -6.69 -2.46
C THR A 46 -1.74 -5.23 -2.38
N VAL A 47 -1.94 -4.44 -3.44
CA VAL A 47 -1.68 -2.99 -3.38
C VAL A 47 -2.67 -2.30 -2.45
N ALA A 48 -3.97 -2.64 -2.53
CA ALA A 48 -4.99 -2.08 -1.64
C ALA A 48 -4.63 -2.28 -0.16
N LEU A 49 -4.22 -3.50 0.21
CA LEU A 49 -3.95 -3.87 1.59
C LEU A 49 -2.75 -3.08 2.16
N HIS A 50 -1.70 -2.87 1.35
CA HIS A 50 -0.56 -2.04 1.70
C HIS A 50 -0.96 -0.58 1.96
N GLU A 51 -1.69 0.03 1.01
CA GLU A 51 -2.11 1.42 1.13
C GLU A 51 -3.10 1.64 2.28
N ILE A 52 -4.00 0.69 2.53
CA ILE A 52 -4.89 0.71 3.71
C ILE A 52 -4.06 0.66 5.00
N GLY A 53 -2.98 -0.11 5.06
CA GLY A 53 -2.06 -0.09 6.19
C GLY A 53 -1.52 1.32 6.48
N HIS A 54 -1.11 2.05 5.44
CA HIS A 54 -0.72 3.46 5.58
C HIS A 54 -1.86 4.37 6.03
N LEU A 55 -3.08 4.19 5.51
CA LEU A 55 -4.26 4.94 5.96
C LEU A 55 -4.55 4.71 7.45
N LEU A 56 -4.26 3.51 7.96
CA LEU A 56 -4.41 3.16 9.37
C LEU A 56 -3.20 3.55 10.23
N GLY A 57 -2.14 4.09 9.64
CA GLY A 57 -0.97 4.64 10.35
C GLY A 57 0.22 3.69 10.45
N LEU A 58 0.22 2.55 9.75
CA LEU A 58 1.40 1.70 9.65
C LEU A 58 2.46 2.34 8.75
N ALA A 59 3.70 2.37 9.23
CA ALA A 59 4.86 2.68 8.41
C ALA A 59 5.29 1.46 7.59
N HIS A 60 6.23 1.66 6.66
CA HIS A 60 6.86 0.54 5.97
C HIS A 60 7.56 -0.40 6.95
N SER A 61 7.49 -1.71 6.65
CA SER A 61 8.23 -2.74 7.34
C SER A 61 9.58 -3.00 6.68
N ASN A 62 10.56 -3.45 7.48
CA ASN A 62 11.83 -4.00 6.99
C ASN A 62 11.77 -5.53 6.77
N VAL A 63 10.62 -6.17 7.04
CA VAL A 63 10.38 -7.59 6.80
C VAL A 63 9.85 -7.76 5.38
N GLN A 64 10.61 -8.43 4.50
CA GLN A 64 10.29 -8.52 3.08
C GLN A 64 8.95 -9.22 2.82
N GLU A 65 8.54 -10.12 3.70
CA GLU A 65 7.28 -10.86 3.64
C GLU A 65 6.07 -10.04 4.11
N ALA A 66 6.28 -8.97 4.88
CA ALA A 66 5.21 -8.12 5.40
C ALA A 66 4.49 -7.35 4.31
N ILE A 67 3.17 -7.15 4.44
CA ILE A 67 2.43 -6.37 3.44
C ILE A 67 2.96 -4.94 3.38
N MET A 68 3.41 -4.40 4.52
CA MET A 68 4.01 -3.06 4.60
C MET A 68 5.45 -2.98 4.07
N TRP A 69 6.03 -4.04 3.49
CA TRP A 69 7.32 -3.92 2.79
C TRP A 69 7.21 -2.91 1.64
N PRO A 70 8.16 -1.97 1.45
CA PRO A 70 8.07 -0.85 0.50
C PRO A 70 8.01 -1.23 -0.99
N GLY A 71 8.22 -2.50 -1.34
CA GLY A 71 8.26 -2.96 -2.72
C GLY A 71 7.26 -4.08 -2.99
N ILE A 72 6.32 -3.86 -3.90
CA ILE A 72 5.41 -4.91 -4.39
C ILE A 72 5.76 -5.18 -5.86
N PRO A 73 6.43 -6.30 -6.19
CA PRO A 73 6.68 -6.66 -7.58
C PRO A 73 5.37 -6.96 -8.32
N ALA A 74 5.36 -6.77 -9.64
CA ALA A 74 4.23 -7.17 -10.48
C ALA A 74 3.92 -8.68 -10.33
N ALA A 75 2.66 -9.07 -10.56
CA ALA A 75 2.16 -10.44 -10.42
C ALA A 75 2.36 -11.07 -9.02
N THR A 76 2.63 -10.27 -7.98
CA THR A 76 2.82 -10.76 -6.61
C THR A 76 1.52 -10.71 -5.83
N ILE A 77 1.18 -11.80 -5.14
CA ILE A 77 0.11 -11.85 -4.14
C ILE A 77 0.74 -11.92 -2.76
N LYS A 78 0.33 -11.05 -1.86
CA LYS A 78 0.69 -11.07 -0.43
C LYS A 78 -0.56 -10.88 0.42
N GLY A 79 -0.54 -11.49 1.60
CA GLY A 79 -1.47 -11.23 2.69
C GLY A 79 -0.76 -10.61 3.89
N LEU A 80 -1.43 -10.61 5.04
CA LEU A 80 -0.85 -10.11 6.28
C LEU A 80 0.29 -11.01 6.79
N ASN A 81 1.32 -10.38 7.34
CA ASN A 81 2.38 -10.99 8.12
C ASN A 81 2.20 -10.67 9.61
N ASP A 82 2.88 -11.44 10.47
CA ASP A 82 2.89 -11.19 11.91
C ASP A 82 3.42 -9.80 12.28
N ASP A 83 4.34 -9.23 11.50
CA ASP A 83 4.84 -7.86 11.69
C ASP A 83 3.72 -6.82 11.48
N ASP A 84 2.90 -6.99 10.44
CA ASP A 84 1.77 -6.10 10.15
C ASP A 84 0.71 -6.19 11.27
N ILE A 85 0.44 -7.41 11.74
CA ILE A 85 -0.53 -7.68 12.82
C ILE A 85 -0.06 -7.09 14.14
N GLN A 86 1.24 -7.19 14.46
CA GLN A 86 1.81 -6.60 15.66
C GLN A 86 1.80 -5.08 15.58
N GLY A 87 2.19 -4.51 14.44
CA GLY A 87 2.18 -3.08 14.21
C GLY A 87 0.79 -2.46 14.40
N ILE A 88 -0.26 -3.08 13.84
CA ILE A 88 -1.62 -2.54 13.98
C ILE A 88 -2.15 -2.67 15.41
N LYS A 89 -1.77 -3.74 16.12
CA LYS A 89 -2.11 -3.90 17.54
C LYS A 89 -1.46 -2.82 18.38
N THR A 90 -0.18 -2.50 18.17
CA THR A 90 0.50 -1.41 18.91
C THR A 90 -0.20 -0.06 18.76
N LEU A 91 -0.87 0.20 17.64
CA LEU A 91 -1.59 1.46 17.42
C LEU A 91 -2.99 1.50 18.06
N TYR A 92 -3.67 0.35 18.21
CA TYR A 92 -5.11 0.33 18.50
C TYR A 92 -5.56 -0.66 19.58
N VAL A 93 -4.65 -1.45 20.17
CA VAL A 93 -4.94 -2.46 21.19
C VAL A 93 -3.95 -2.34 22.34
#